data_AF-A0A1T3CFU6-F1
#
_entry.id   AF-A0A1T3CFU6-F1
#
_cell.length_a   1.000
_cell.length_b   1.000
_cell.length_c   1.000
_cell.angle_alpha   90.00
_cell.angle_beta   90.00
_cell.angle_gamma   90.00
#
_symmetry.space_group_name_H-M   'P 1'
#
loop_
_entity.id
_entity.type
_entity.pdbx_description
1 polymer ?
#
loop_
_entity_poly.entity_id
_entity_poly.type
_entity_poly.pdbx_seq_one_letter_code
_entity_poly.pdbx_strand_id
1 'polypeptide(L)'
;MPNVYKKGSRLSLDDGATATNPSGLLTPPRTPSPTPDTAVKIDQQATKKIDLGVLKCRLDLQDGRCGCLTKQGKPCKQYTPKKNRTKVDSLIEPMVALTQSSMELEDRLRKLAELVHCRYHPYESQIEDRVAKWTSIFPTGDVKPSIPLEKRITIDLRRDYAHCNNRDCIGKTLEQEDCRSKLAGQKMQNYTKTIDEIIQSVACFDDTKVEYLLKVLAYNGLCDDHQYQSSEHIELWTSRLADIRSTYQTETKQLANSSCTLDGSDVSSTTSQPETVENPMLKNSTEHDLEKRVDSTPIDLALPPPDRYWLEAFDESTFKIIKRRDSPQDPKSSYTEIKANAVRPLKEKLGDLKKGFIYLYTVKGNERFVKIGYTTRNPATRHEEWKLSCNREPKSLYESSIVPNARRIEALCHAELDYCRTRVYCTGCSIQHIEWFEMTPDDAISVIQKWSKWMESNPYAETSPESGVKWALKSEEMKKLDDIDTFMEDLAFRFDK
;
A
#
# COMPACT_ATOMS: atom_id res chain seq x y z
N MET A 1 -24.74 31.17 19.34
CA MET A 1 -25.17 32.29 18.50
C MET A 1 -23.93 32.98 17.93
N PRO A 2 -23.96 33.48 16.68
CA PRO A 2 -22.81 34.11 16.05
C PRO A 2 -22.67 35.58 16.46
N ASN A 3 -21.47 36.15 16.30
CA ASN A 3 -21.28 37.60 16.31
C ASN A 3 -20.61 38.03 14.99
N VAL A 4 -21.07 39.13 14.41
CA VAL A 4 -20.74 39.57 13.05
C VAL A 4 -20.23 41.00 13.11
N TYR A 5 -19.10 41.29 12.45
CA TYR A 5 -18.67 42.66 12.17
C TYR A 5 -18.40 42.87 10.68
N LYS A 6 -18.89 44.01 10.17
CA LYS A 6 -18.85 44.45 8.77
C LYS A 6 -18.83 45.99 8.75
N LYS A 7 -18.31 46.59 7.67
CA LYS A 7 -17.91 48.02 7.54
C LYS A 7 -16.65 48.37 8.36
N GLY A 8 -15.64 49.08 7.87
CA GLY A 8 -15.34 49.53 6.50
C GLY A 8 -15.71 50.98 6.17
N SER A 9 -14.77 51.70 5.55
CA SER A 9 -14.91 53.06 4.99
C SER A 9 -14.05 53.22 3.72
N ARG A 10 -14.48 54.10 2.81
CA ARG A 10 -13.66 54.66 1.71
C ARG A 10 -13.19 56.07 2.09
N LEU A 11 -12.02 56.48 1.59
CA LEU A 11 -11.74 57.86 1.19
C LEU A 11 -10.94 57.83 -0.14
N SER A 12 -10.89 58.98 -0.82
CA SER A 12 -10.31 59.17 -2.16
C SER A 12 -9.61 60.55 -2.23
N LEU A 13 -9.18 60.97 -3.43
CA LEU A 13 -8.49 62.22 -3.79
C LEU A 13 -6.97 62.22 -3.45
N ASP A 14 -6.04 62.84 -4.19
CA ASP A 14 -5.91 63.38 -5.59
C ASP A 14 -4.42 63.81 -5.75
N ASP A 15 -3.74 63.98 -6.90
CA ASP A 15 -3.95 63.68 -8.34
C ASP A 15 -2.59 63.12 -8.90
N GLY A 16 -1.93 63.44 -10.04
CA GLY A 16 -2.24 64.30 -11.20
C GLY A 16 -1.10 64.52 -12.22
N ALA A 17 -1.48 64.79 -13.47
CA ALA A 17 -0.67 65.22 -14.64
C ALA A 17 0.45 64.27 -15.15
N THR A 18 0.90 64.30 -16.42
CA THR A 18 0.70 65.30 -17.51
C THR A 18 0.48 64.64 -18.89
N ALA A 19 -0.14 65.38 -19.82
CA ALA A 19 -0.35 65.02 -21.23
C ALA A 19 0.98 64.99 -22.05
N THR A 20 1.07 64.61 -23.34
CA THR A 20 0.32 65.12 -24.50
C THR A 20 0.26 64.15 -25.70
N ASN A 21 -0.70 64.38 -26.61
CA ASN A 21 -0.84 63.71 -27.91
C ASN A 21 -1.67 64.59 -28.86
N PRO A 22 -1.28 64.77 -30.15
CA PRO A 22 -2.26 65.19 -31.16
C PRO A 22 -2.16 64.46 -32.52
N SER A 23 -3.34 64.12 -33.06
CA SER A 23 -3.87 64.30 -34.44
C SER A 23 -2.92 64.31 -35.67
N GLY A 24 -3.31 63.75 -36.83
CA GLY A 24 -4.55 63.04 -37.19
C GLY A 24 -4.77 62.88 -38.71
N LEU A 25 -5.84 62.14 -39.07
CA LEU A 25 -6.58 62.07 -40.37
C LEU A 25 -5.92 62.49 -41.70
N LEU A 26 -5.91 61.59 -42.70
CA LEU A 26 -6.75 61.65 -43.94
C LEU A 26 -6.52 60.43 -44.88
N THR A 27 -7.35 60.28 -45.93
CA THR A 27 -7.52 59.10 -46.82
C THR A 27 -7.87 59.56 -48.27
N PRO A 28 -8.17 58.70 -49.28
CA PRO A 28 -7.68 57.37 -49.75
C PRO A 28 -7.22 57.50 -51.25
N PRO A 29 -7.68 56.73 -52.30
CA PRO A 29 -7.87 55.28 -52.51
C PRO A 29 -7.17 54.69 -53.78
N ARG A 30 -7.04 53.35 -53.90
CA ARG A 30 -7.42 52.55 -55.11
C ARG A 30 -7.40 51.02 -54.88
N THR A 31 -8.02 50.29 -55.81
CA THR A 31 -8.48 48.87 -55.79
C THR A 31 -8.13 48.18 -57.14
N PRO A 32 -8.41 46.87 -57.42
CA PRO A 32 -8.79 45.71 -56.57
C PRO A 32 -8.14 44.33 -56.93
N SER A 33 -8.40 43.29 -56.10
CA SER A 33 -8.53 41.85 -56.45
C SER A 33 -7.31 41.03 -56.95
N PRO A 34 -7.34 39.66 -56.98
CA PRO A 34 -8.37 38.72 -56.48
C PRO A 34 -7.87 37.66 -55.45
N THR A 35 -8.80 36.88 -54.91
CA THR A 35 -8.62 35.64 -54.10
C THR A 35 -9.90 34.78 -54.21
N PRO A 36 -9.92 33.50 -53.75
CA PRO A 36 -8.82 32.56 -53.48
C PRO A 36 -8.98 31.25 -54.29
N ASP A 37 -8.07 30.29 -54.09
CA ASP A 37 -8.35 28.87 -54.34
C ASP A 37 -8.01 28.03 -53.09
N THR A 38 -8.76 26.94 -52.86
CA THR A 38 -8.94 26.41 -51.48
C THR A 38 -8.13 25.14 -51.20
N ALA A 39 -6.95 25.31 -50.60
CA ALA A 39 -6.17 24.20 -50.05
C ALA A 39 -6.78 23.69 -48.72
N VAL A 40 -7.30 22.47 -48.72
CA VAL A 40 -7.86 21.81 -47.52
C VAL A 40 -6.74 21.54 -46.51
N LYS A 41 -6.86 22.09 -45.30
CA LYS A 41 -6.00 21.72 -44.17
C LYS A 41 -6.51 20.41 -43.55
N ILE A 42 -5.70 19.37 -43.63
CA ILE A 42 -5.82 18.21 -42.74
C ILE A 42 -5.36 18.65 -41.35
N ASP A 43 -6.25 18.63 -40.37
CA ASP A 43 -5.97 19.11 -39.02
C ASP A 43 -5.26 18.02 -38.20
N GLN A 44 -3.92 18.13 -38.10
CA GLN A 44 -3.13 17.24 -37.25
C GLN A 44 -3.37 17.61 -35.78
N GLN A 45 -4.28 16.87 -35.13
CA GLN A 45 -4.67 17.07 -33.74
C GLN A 45 -3.49 16.85 -32.78
N ALA A 46 -2.73 17.91 -32.51
CA ALA A 46 -1.52 17.86 -31.69
C ALA A 46 -1.82 17.39 -30.26
N THR A 47 -1.13 16.34 -29.83
CA THR A 47 -1.22 15.78 -28.47
C THR A 47 -0.70 16.79 -27.43
N LYS A 48 -1.63 17.49 -26.78
CA LYS A 48 -1.33 18.55 -25.79
C LYS A 48 -0.69 17.97 -24.53
N LYS A 49 0.65 17.90 -24.52
CA LYS A 49 1.47 17.66 -23.32
C LYS A 49 1.05 18.62 -22.21
N ILE A 50 0.94 18.12 -20.98
CA ILE A 50 0.56 18.92 -19.81
C ILE A 50 1.81 19.64 -19.30
N ASP A 51 1.73 20.94 -19.02
CA ASP A 51 2.83 21.65 -18.35
C ASP A 51 3.17 21.01 -16.99
N LEU A 52 4.46 20.91 -16.68
CA LEU A 52 4.97 20.27 -15.47
C LEU A 52 4.48 20.97 -14.18
N GLY A 53 4.38 22.30 -14.19
CA GLY A 53 3.83 23.08 -13.08
C GLY A 53 2.33 22.85 -12.90
N VAL A 54 1.57 22.88 -14.00
CA VAL A 54 0.13 22.56 -14.03
C VAL A 54 -0.13 21.12 -13.55
N LEU A 55 0.70 20.14 -13.94
CA LEU A 55 0.55 18.76 -13.50
C LEU A 55 0.80 18.63 -11.99
N LYS A 56 1.88 19.21 -11.45
CA LYS A 56 2.13 19.27 -10.00
C LYS A 56 1.02 19.98 -9.20
N CYS A 57 0.38 21.01 -9.79
CA CYS A 57 -0.80 21.66 -9.21
C CYS A 57 -1.99 20.69 -9.14
N ARG A 58 -2.35 20.03 -10.26
CA ARG A 58 -3.50 19.10 -10.30
C ARG A 58 -3.30 17.89 -9.39
N LEU A 59 -2.07 17.37 -9.28
CA LEU A 59 -1.71 16.25 -8.40
C LEU A 59 -1.72 16.61 -6.89
N ASP A 60 -1.91 17.89 -6.53
CA ASP A 60 -1.90 18.37 -5.14
C ASP A 60 -0.55 18.10 -4.43
N LEU A 61 0.55 18.57 -5.05
CA LEU A 61 1.93 18.33 -4.62
C LEU A 61 2.77 19.58 -4.32
N GLN A 62 2.25 20.78 -4.60
CA GLN A 62 3.04 22.03 -4.63
C GLN A 62 3.66 22.44 -3.29
N ASP A 63 3.05 22.12 -2.15
CA ASP A 63 3.61 22.44 -0.81
C ASP A 63 4.41 21.29 -0.17
N GLY A 64 4.55 20.17 -0.90
CA GLY A 64 5.23 18.97 -0.44
C GLY A 64 4.64 18.36 0.82
N ARG A 65 3.30 18.38 0.95
CA ARG A 65 2.54 17.62 1.96
C ARG A 65 2.12 16.24 1.48
N CYS A 66 1.77 15.43 2.47
CA CYS A 66 1.31 14.06 2.30
C CYS A 66 0.03 13.96 1.46
N GLY A 67 -0.93 14.89 1.56
CA GLY A 67 -2.15 14.95 0.72
C GLY A 67 -3.19 13.84 0.94
N CYS A 68 -2.77 12.60 1.23
CA CYS A 68 -3.61 11.43 1.50
C CYS A 68 -4.76 11.73 2.47
N LEU A 69 -5.93 11.14 2.22
CA LEU A 69 -7.07 11.26 3.11
C LEU A 69 -6.76 10.59 4.46
N THR A 70 -7.05 11.31 5.53
CA THR A 70 -7.08 10.77 6.90
C THR A 70 -8.41 10.06 7.17
N LYS A 71 -8.52 9.32 8.28
CA LYS A 71 -9.78 8.71 8.78
C LYS A 71 -10.96 9.69 8.98
N GLN A 72 -10.74 10.99 8.82
CA GLN A 72 -11.77 12.04 8.91
C GLN A 72 -12.13 12.63 7.53
N GLY A 73 -11.76 11.98 6.43
CA GLY A 73 -11.96 12.46 5.05
C GLY A 73 -11.14 13.70 4.68
N LYS A 74 -10.21 14.14 5.55
CA LYS A 74 -9.44 15.39 5.38
C LYS A 74 -8.02 15.11 4.87
N PRO A 75 -7.49 15.88 3.90
CA PRO A 75 -6.11 15.75 3.42
C PRO A 75 -5.06 15.84 4.53
N CYS A 76 -4.05 14.98 4.47
CA CYS A 76 -3.01 14.91 5.49
C CYS A 76 -2.03 16.08 5.40
N LYS A 77 -2.02 16.92 6.44
CA LYS A 77 -1.16 18.12 6.56
C LYS A 77 0.29 17.83 6.94
N GLN A 78 0.70 16.57 7.10
CA GLN A 78 2.09 16.20 7.39
C GLN A 78 2.97 16.38 6.15
N TYR A 79 4.22 16.82 6.31
CA TYR A 79 5.12 17.01 5.18
C TYR A 79 5.72 15.70 4.65
N THR A 80 5.85 15.61 3.33
CA THR A 80 6.70 14.64 2.63
C THR A 80 8.17 14.84 3.03
N PRO A 81 8.96 13.78 3.26
CA PRO A 81 10.37 13.90 3.62
C PRO A 81 11.16 14.76 2.63
N LYS A 82 11.99 15.71 3.11
CA LYS A 82 12.76 16.61 2.23
C LYS A 82 13.55 15.86 1.14
N LYS A 83 14.20 14.73 1.50
CA LYS A 83 14.99 13.89 0.57
C LYS A 83 14.17 13.17 -0.52
N ASN A 84 12.84 13.19 -0.43
CA ASN A 84 11.97 12.67 -1.48
C ASN A 84 11.55 13.77 -2.47
N ARG A 85 11.58 15.06 -2.09
CA ARG A 85 11.04 16.15 -2.93
C ARG A 85 11.75 16.31 -4.27
N THR A 86 13.07 16.10 -4.33
CA THR A 86 13.81 16.06 -5.60
C THR A 86 13.48 14.84 -6.46
N LYS A 87 13.09 13.72 -5.83
CA LYS A 87 12.66 12.49 -6.53
C LYS A 87 11.23 12.58 -7.08
N VAL A 88 10.36 13.38 -6.45
CA VAL A 88 9.02 13.72 -6.98
C VAL A 88 9.15 14.29 -8.38
N ASP A 89 10.03 15.28 -8.53
CA ASP A 89 10.18 16.02 -9.79
C ASP A 89 10.67 15.10 -10.93
N SER A 90 11.69 14.30 -10.68
CA SER A 90 12.19 13.29 -11.64
C SER A 90 11.19 12.16 -11.97
N LEU A 91 10.17 11.95 -11.13
CA LEU A 91 9.09 10.99 -11.42
C LEU A 91 7.98 11.61 -12.26
N ILE A 92 7.63 12.89 -12.04
CA ILE A 92 6.55 13.58 -12.76
C ILE A 92 6.99 14.07 -14.15
N GLU A 93 8.26 14.45 -14.33
CA GLU A 93 8.79 14.91 -15.62
C GLU A 93 8.49 13.97 -16.79
N PRO A 94 8.74 12.64 -16.74
CA PRO A 94 8.32 11.72 -17.81
C PRO A 94 6.80 11.52 -17.91
N MET A 95 6.01 11.93 -16.92
CA MET A 95 4.56 11.75 -16.91
C MET A 95 3.79 12.80 -17.73
N VAL A 96 4.43 13.92 -18.09
CA VAL A 96 3.79 15.07 -18.78
C VAL A 96 3.22 14.75 -20.17
N ALA A 97 3.67 13.65 -20.77
CA ALA A 97 3.25 13.16 -22.08
C ALA A 97 2.32 11.92 -22.01
N LEU A 98 2.03 11.41 -20.80
CA LEU A 98 1.22 10.20 -20.63
C LEU A 98 -0.28 10.48 -20.70
N THR A 99 -1.02 9.46 -21.09
CA THR A 99 -2.49 9.39 -21.11
C THR A 99 -2.96 8.32 -20.15
N GLN A 100 -4.27 8.28 -19.85
CA GLN A 100 -4.87 7.22 -19.04
C GLN A 100 -4.66 5.82 -19.65
N SER A 101 -4.43 5.74 -20.97
CA SER A 101 -4.12 4.52 -21.73
C SER A 101 -2.62 4.16 -21.78
N SER A 102 -1.73 5.00 -21.22
CA SER A 102 -0.30 4.66 -21.13
C SER A 102 -0.08 3.60 -20.04
N MET A 103 0.35 2.39 -20.43
CA MET A 103 0.56 1.26 -19.51
C MET A 103 1.43 1.60 -18.28
N GLU A 104 2.42 2.48 -18.44
CA GLU A 104 3.33 2.89 -17.36
C GLU A 104 2.78 3.99 -16.43
N LEU A 105 1.62 4.60 -16.74
CA LEU A 105 1.09 5.73 -15.95
C LEU A 105 0.80 5.31 -14.50
N GLU A 106 0.10 4.19 -14.33
CA GLU A 106 -0.27 3.68 -13.00
C GLU A 106 0.96 3.37 -12.15
N ASP A 107 1.92 2.67 -12.72
CA ASP A 107 3.15 2.26 -12.03
C ASP A 107 3.95 3.47 -11.56
N ARG A 108 3.95 4.55 -12.36
CA ARG A 108 4.55 5.84 -12.01
C ARG A 108 3.73 6.58 -10.96
N LEU A 109 2.39 6.55 -11.02
CA LEU A 109 1.52 7.13 -9.99
C LEU A 109 1.63 6.41 -8.64
N ARG A 110 1.78 5.08 -8.63
CA ARG A 110 2.00 4.25 -7.43
C ARG A 110 3.31 4.62 -6.74
N LYS A 111 4.42 4.58 -7.49
CA LYS A 111 5.76 5.00 -7.04
C LYS A 111 5.77 6.46 -6.57
N LEU A 112 5.02 7.34 -7.23
CA LEU A 112 4.86 8.73 -6.82
C LEU A 112 4.09 8.85 -5.50
N ALA A 113 2.99 8.10 -5.31
CA ALA A 113 2.17 8.12 -4.11
C ALA A 113 2.93 7.62 -2.87
N GLU A 114 3.58 6.46 -2.98
CA GLU A 114 4.52 5.91 -1.98
C GLU A 114 5.55 6.95 -1.53
N LEU A 115 6.11 7.67 -2.51
CA LEU A 115 7.21 8.60 -2.32
C LEU A 115 6.76 9.95 -1.72
N VAL A 116 5.52 10.37 -1.93
CA VAL A 116 4.97 11.59 -1.29
C VAL A 116 4.29 11.33 0.06
N HIS A 117 3.85 10.10 0.34
CA HIS A 117 3.16 9.77 1.59
C HIS A 117 4.06 9.93 2.83
N CYS A 118 3.49 10.47 3.90
CA CYS A 118 4.19 10.57 5.18
C CYS A 118 4.14 9.24 5.94
N ARG A 119 4.92 9.15 7.02
CA ARG A 119 5.05 7.93 7.85
C ARG A 119 3.76 7.36 8.45
N TYR A 120 2.63 8.05 8.30
CA TYR A 120 1.30 7.68 8.82
C TYR A 120 0.34 7.14 7.74
N HIS A 121 0.68 7.23 6.45
CA HIS A 121 -0.15 6.74 5.33
C HIS A 121 0.56 5.72 4.41
N PRO A 122 1.15 4.62 4.95
CA PRO A 122 1.87 3.60 4.18
C PRO A 122 1.00 2.44 3.67
N TYR A 123 -0.33 2.59 3.64
CA TYR A 123 -1.26 1.49 3.36
C TYR A 123 -1.60 1.42 1.87
N GLU A 124 -1.68 0.20 1.31
CA GLU A 124 -1.93 -0.01 -0.11
C GLU A 124 -3.24 0.67 -0.58
N SER A 125 -4.34 0.53 0.15
CA SER A 125 -5.61 1.19 -0.19
C SER A 125 -5.50 2.71 -0.31
N GLN A 126 -4.67 3.35 0.52
CA GLN A 126 -4.44 4.79 0.46
C GLN A 126 -3.57 5.21 -0.73
N ILE A 127 -2.73 4.30 -1.22
CA ILE A 127 -2.00 4.45 -2.48
C ILE A 127 -2.98 4.29 -3.65
N GLU A 128 -3.81 3.25 -3.65
CA GLU A 128 -4.84 3.00 -4.68
C GLU A 128 -5.86 4.13 -4.80
N ASP A 129 -6.45 4.60 -3.68
CA ASP A 129 -7.37 5.75 -3.62
C ASP A 129 -6.79 6.96 -4.37
N ARG A 130 -5.48 7.17 -4.18
CA ARG A 130 -4.76 8.30 -4.75
C ARG A 130 -4.36 8.06 -6.20
N VAL A 131 -3.92 6.85 -6.56
CA VAL A 131 -3.65 6.45 -7.94
C VAL A 131 -4.92 6.61 -8.78
N ALA A 132 -6.06 6.10 -8.31
CA ALA A 132 -7.36 6.25 -8.98
C ALA A 132 -7.76 7.73 -9.16
N LYS A 133 -7.68 8.53 -8.08
CA LYS A 133 -7.91 9.99 -8.16
C LYS A 133 -6.97 10.65 -9.17
N TRP A 134 -5.69 10.29 -9.16
CA TRP A 134 -4.68 10.91 -10.01
C TRP A 134 -4.76 10.49 -11.48
N THR A 135 -5.15 9.25 -11.79
CA THR A 135 -5.35 8.80 -13.19
C THR A 135 -6.35 9.70 -13.90
N SER A 136 -7.44 10.12 -13.22
CA SER A 136 -8.46 11.02 -13.77
C SER A 136 -7.96 12.42 -14.19
N ILE A 137 -6.74 12.81 -13.81
CA ILE A 137 -6.11 14.11 -14.16
C ILE A 137 -5.48 14.09 -15.57
N PHE A 138 -5.10 12.90 -16.05
CA PHE A 138 -4.43 12.71 -17.33
C PHE A 138 -5.45 12.67 -18.47
N PRO A 139 -5.07 13.01 -19.71
CA PRO A 139 -5.97 12.93 -20.86
C PRO A 139 -6.34 11.46 -21.11
N THR A 140 -7.56 11.18 -21.56
CA THR A 140 -8.02 9.81 -21.83
C THR A 140 -7.14 9.09 -22.86
N GLY A 141 -6.58 9.82 -23.83
CA GLY A 141 -5.89 9.28 -24.99
C GLY A 141 -6.86 8.95 -26.13
N ASP A 142 -6.32 8.74 -27.33
CA ASP A 142 -7.12 8.52 -28.54
C ASP A 142 -7.75 7.11 -28.56
N VAL A 143 -7.10 6.16 -27.89
CA VAL A 143 -7.68 4.87 -27.50
C VAL A 143 -8.23 5.01 -26.08
N LYS A 144 -9.49 4.61 -25.86
CA LYS A 144 -10.10 4.53 -24.52
C LYS A 144 -9.30 3.56 -23.64
N PRO A 145 -8.97 3.89 -22.38
CA PRO A 145 -8.18 3.01 -21.52
C PRO A 145 -8.90 1.68 -21.26
N SER A 146 -8.50 0.63 -21.96
CA SER A 146 -8.90 -0.72 -21.61
C SER A 146 -8.06 -1.14 -20.40
N ILE A 147 -8.64 -1.00 -19.20
CA ILE A 147 -8.07 -1.52 -17.97
C ILE A 147 -7.83 -3.03 -18.19
N PRO A 148 -6.63 -3.58 -17.93
CA PRO A 148 -6.36 -5.00 -18.11
C PRO A 148 -7.37 -5.88 -17.36
N LEU A 149 -7.73 -7.03 -17.94
CA LEU A 149 -8.77 -7.94 -17.42
C LEU A 149 -8.46 -8.33 -15.96
N GLU A 150 -7.22 -8.66 -15.70
CA GLU A 150 -6.62 -9.01 -14.41
C GLU A 150 -6.84 -7.89 -13.38
N LYS A 151 -6.66 -6.63 -13.81
CA LYS A 151 -6.84 -5.47 -12.96
C LYS A 151 -8.32 -5.16 -12.70
N ARG A 152 -9.23 -5.39 -13.67
CA ARG A 152 -10.68 -5.27 -13.42
C ARG A 152 -11.12 -6.27 -12.36
N ILE A 153 -10.72 -7.54 -12.51
CA ILE A 153 -10.96 -8.62 -11.53
C ILE A 153 -10.39 -8.25 -10.16
N THR A 154 -9.13 -7.78 -10.12
CA THR A 154 -8.47 -7.32 -8.89
C THR A 154 -9.28 -6.25 -8.18
N ILE A 155 -9.73 -5.22 -8.90
CA ILE A 155 -10.54 -4.12 -8.33
C ILE A 155 -11.88 -4.65 -7.83
N ASP A 156 -12.60 -5.45 -8.62
CA ASP A 156 -13.99 -5.82 -8.29
C ASP A 156 -14.12 -6.84 -7.17
N LEU A 157 -13.13 -7.75 -7.02
CA LEU A 157 -13.03 -8.67 -5.88
C LEU A 157 -12.47 -7.97 -4.63
N ARG A 158 -11.49 -7.06 -4.78
CA ARG A 158 -10.94 -6.31 -3.63
C ARG A 158 -11.78 -5.09 -3.23
N ARG A 159 -12.80 -4.67 -3.99
CA ARG A 159 -13.71 -3.57 -3.64
C ARG A 159 -14.45 -3.86 -2.34
N ASP A 160 -15.07 -5.03 -2.24
CA ASP A 160 -15.81 -5.44 -1.03
C ASP A 160 -14.85 -5.51 0.18
N TYR A 161 -13.60 -5.93 -0.07
CA TYR A 161 -12.52 -5.96 0.93
C TYR A 161 -12.04 -4.56 1.39
N ALA A 162 -12.03 -3.59 0.47
CA ALA A 162 -11.61 -2.21 0.72
C ALA A 162 -12.56 -1.45 1.66
N HIS A 163 -13.85 -1.78 1.63
CA HIS A 163 -14.83 -1.27 2.59
C HIS A 163 -14.53 -1.79 4.02
N CYS A 164 -14.19 -3.08 4.16
CA CYS A 164 -13.88 -3.75 5.43
C CYS A 164 -12.44 -3.49 5.97
N ASN A 165 -11.94 -2.25 5.89
CA ASN A 165 -10.60 -1.81 6.35
C ASN A 165 -9.39 -2.65 5.85
N ASN A 166 -9.54 -3.44 4.78
CA ASN A 166 -8.61 -4.49 4.38
C ASN A 166 -8.23 -5.47 5.52
N ARG A 167 -9.18 -5.82 6.40
CA ARG A 167 -8.92 -6.68 7.59
C ARG A 167 -10.15 -7.28 8.26
N ASP A 168 -11.32 -6.70 8.09
CA ASP A 168 -12.53 -7.13 8.77
C ASP A 168 -13.33 -8.09 7.85
N CYS A 169 -14.24 -8.88 8.42
CA CYS A 169 -15.07 -9.85 7.69
C CYS A 169 -15.94 -9.15 6.63
N ILE A 170 -16.06 -9.73 5.43
CA ILE A 170 -16.84 -9.15 4.32
C ILE A 170 -18.37 -9.24 4.51
N GLY A 171 -18.81 -10.14 5.39
CA GLY A 171 -20.21 -10.35 5.72
C GLY A 171 -20.80 -9.26 6.60
N LYS A 172 -22.13 -9.21 6.68
CA LYS A 172 -22.90 -8.19 7.40
C LYS A 172 -23.65 -8.73 8.61
N THR A 173 -23.86 -7.88 9.60
CA THR A 173 -24.75 -8.16 10.73
C THR A 173 -26.22 -8.25 10.28
N LEU A 174 -27.09 -8.75 11.16
CA LEU A 174 -28.55 -8.71 10.96
C LEU A 174 -29.10 -7.28 10.80
N GLU A 175 -28.38 -6.27 11.31
CA GLU A 175 -28.69 -4.85 11.19
C GLU A 175 -28.12 -4.22 9.90
N GLN A 176 -27.55 -5.04 9.00
CA GLN A 176 -26.89 -4.64 7.75
C GLN A 176 -25.64 -3.76 7.92
N GLU A 177 -25.04 -3.70 9.11
CA GLU A 177 -23.71 -3.12 9.33
C GLU A 177 -22.59 -4.09 8.89
N ASP A 178 -21.45 -3.53 8.48
CA ASP A 178 -20.23 -4.30 8.17
C ASP A 178 -19.71 -5.05 9.40
N CYS A 179 -19.39 -6.33 9.26
CA CYS A 179 -18.85 -7.12 10.37
C CYS A 179 -17.45 -6.63 10.78
N ARG A 180 -17.22 -6.51 12.09
CA ARG A 180 -15.95 -6.02 12.68
C ARG A 180 -15.05 -7.14 13.23
N SER A 181 -15.40 -8.40 12.93
CA SER A 181 -14.57 -9.57 13.24
C SER A 181 -13.38 -9.62 12.29
N LYS A 182 -12.16 -9.68 12.85
CA LYS A 182 -10.93 -9.54 12.07
C LYS A 182 -10.51 -10.84 11.39
N LEU A 183 -10.32 -10.76 10.10
CA LEU A 183 -9.56 -11.71 9.31
C LEU A 183 -8.06 -11.40 9.49
N ALA A 184 -7.29 -12.42 9.81
CA ALA A 184 -5.83 -12.31 9.94
C ALA A 184 -5.18 -13.67 9.67
N GLY A 185 -3.85 -13.69 9.63
CA GLY A 185 -3.07 -14.90 9.49
C GLY A 185 -3.39 -15.70 8.23
N GLN A 186 -3.55 -17.02 8.41
CA GLN A 186 -3.76 -17.98 7.33
C GLN A 186 -4.98 -17.62 6.48
N LYS A 187 -6.14 -17.31 7.08
CA LYS A 187 -7.36 -16.91 6.33
C LYS A 187 -7.09 -15.71 5.41
N MET A 188 -6.38 -14.68 5.88
CA MET A 188 -6.09 -13.51 5.03
C MET A 188 -5.08 -13.81 3.91
N GLN A 189 -4.04 -14.60 4.18
CA GLN A 189 -3.10 -15.02 3.15
C GLN A 189 -3.76 -15.91 2.10
N ASN A 190 -4.62 -16.84 2.53
CA ASN A 190 -5.43 -17.67 1.66
C ASN A 190 -6.37 -16.82 0.80
N TYR A 191 -7.14 -15.90 1.40
CA TYR A 191 -8.02 -14.96 0.67
C TYR A 191 -7.26 -14.19 -0.42
N THR A 192 -6.07 -13.66 -0.09
CA THR A 192 -5.23 -12.94 -1.06
C THR A 192 -4.76 -13.86 -2.19
N LYS A 193 -4.21 -15.04 -1.87
CA LYS A 193 -3.77 -16.03 -2.87
C LYS A 193 -4.92 -16.47 -3.78
N THR A 194 -6.13 -16.67 -3.23
CA THR A 194 -7.31 -17.06 -4.00
C THR A 194 -7.70 -16.00 -5.02
N ILE A 195 -7.60 -14.69 -4.71
CA ILE A 195 -7.80 -13.63 -5.71
C ILE A 195 -6.77 -13.74 -6.83
N ASP A 196 -5.50 -13.92 -6.49
CA ASP A 196 -4.40 -14.01 -7.46
C ASP A 196 -4.51 -15.28 -8.34
N GLU A 197 -5.09 -16.37 -7.81
CA GLU A 197 -5.41 -17.62 -8.51
C GLU A 197 -6.67 -17.51 -9.41
N ILE A 198 -7.70 -16.77 -8.97
CA ILE A 198 -8.89 -16.46 -9.78
C ILE A 198 -8.48 -15.63 -11.01
N ILE A 199 -7.62 -14.62 -10.83
CA ILE A 199 -7.13 -13.77 -11.91
C ILE A 199 -6.48 -14.62 -13.02
N GLN A 200 -5.60 -15.56 -12.65
CA GLN A 200 -4.99 -16.49 -13.60
C GLN A 200 -6.02 -17.43 -14.25
N SER A 201 -6.95 -17.96 -13.47
CA SER A 201 -7.94 -18.94 -13.95
C SER A 201 -8.98 -18.31 -14.91
N VAL A 202 -9.36 -17.04 -14.68
CA VAL A 202 -10.22 -16.28 -15.60
C VAL A 202 -9.49 -15.95 -16.91
N ALA A 203 -8.20 -15.63 -16.86
CA ALA A 203 -7.39 -15.40 -18.07
C ALA A 203 -7.24 -16.67 -18.93
N CYS A 204 -7.22 -17.85 -18.28
CA CYS A 204 -7.22 -19.17 -18.93
C CYS A 204 -8.61 -19.72 -19.29
N PHE A 205 -9.69 -18.97 -19.02
CA PHE A 205 -11.09 -19.38 -19.26
C PHE A 205 -11.55 -20.67 -18.53
N ASP A 206 -10.97 -20.99 -17.37
CA ASP A 206 -11.33 -22.16 -16.56
C ASP A 206 -12.49 -21.83 -15.58
N ASP A 207 -13.73 -21.86 -16.09
CA ASP A 207 -14.91 -21.48 -15.32
C ASP A 207 -15.22 -22.41 -14.15
N THR A 208 -14.99 -23.72 -14.30
CA THR A 208 -15.18 -24.70 -13.23
C THR A 208 -14.25 -24.40 -12.04
N LYS A 209 -12.98 -24.09 -12.32
CA LYS A 209 -12.02 -23.70 -11.29
C LYS A 209 -12.35 -22.35 -10.69
N VAL A 210 -12.83 -21.37 -11.48
CA VAL A 210 -13.26 -20.06 -10.97
C VAL A 210 -14.44 -20.18 -10.01
N GLU A 211 -15.50 -20.94 -10.36
CA GLU A 211 -16.65 -21.17 -9.49
C GLU A 211 -16.24 -21.82 -8.16
N TYR A 212 -15.33 -22.80 -8.21
CA TYR A 212 -14.75 -23.42 -7.02
C TYR A 212 -13.90 -22.43 -6.20
N LEU A 213 -13.04 -21.64 -6.84
CA LEU A 213 -12.20 -20.65 -6.15
C LEU A 213 -13.03 -19.55 -5.46
N LEU A 214 -14.20 -19.18 -5.98
CA LEU A 214 -15.12 -18.27 -5.27
C LEU A 214 -15.61 -18.85 -3.94
N LYS A 215 -15.78 -20.18 -3.84
CA LYS A 215 -16.13 -20.86 -2.57
C LYS A 215 -14.96 -20.79 -1.57
N VAL A 216 -13.72 -20.96 -2.05
CA VAL A 216 -12.50 -20.74 -1.26
C VAL A 216 -12.38 -19.27 -0.83
N LEU A 217 -12.74 -18.33 -1.69
CA LEU A 217 -12.69 -16.89 -1.41
C LEU A 217 -13.70 -16.50 -0.33
N ALA A 218 -14.94 -16.99 -0.42
CA ALA A 218 -15.98 -16.77 0.58
C ALA A 218 -15.56 -17.33 1.95
N TYR A 219 -15.13 -18.60 2.01
CA TYR A 219 -14.72 -19.25 3.25
C TYR A 219 -13.61 -18.48 4.01
N ASN A 220 -12.62 -17.95 3.28
CA ASN A 220 -11.50 -17.21 3.85
C ASN A 220 -11.82 -15.72 4.10
N GLY A 221 -12.83 -15.16 3.42
CA GLY A 221 -13.30 -13.78 3.60
C GLY A 221 -14.35 -13.60 4.71
N LEU A 222 -14.97 -14.68 5.18
CA LEU A 222 -16.01 -14.67 6.20
C LEU A 222 -15.47 -15.17 7.56
N CYS A 223 -15.84 -14.49 8.65
CA CYS A 223 -15.70 -15.07 9.98
C CYS A 223 -16.75 -16.16 10.19
N ASP A 224 -16.55 -17.00 11.20
CA ASP A 224 -17.28 -18.26 11.31
C ASP A 224 -18.79 -18.05 11.53
N ASP A 225 -19.17 -16.96 12.24
CA ASP A 225 -20.55 -16.49 12.41
C ASP A 225 -21.26 -16.12 11.10
N HIS A 226 -20.52 -15.74 10.04
CA HIS A 226 -21.08 -15.24 8.77
C HIS A 226 -20.88 -16.20 7.59
N GLN A 227 -20.37 -17.42 7.81
CA GLN A 227 -20.19 -18.42 6.74
C GLN A 227 -21.49 -18.74 5.97
N TYR A 228 -22.66 -18.54 6.60
CA TYR A 228 -23.97 -18.70 5.96
C TYR A 228 -24.22 -17.71 4.80
N GLN A 229 -23.49 -16.60 4.72
CA GLN A 229 -23.59 -15.60 3.64
C GLN A 229 -22.75 -15.97 2.41
N SER A 230 -22.03 -17.10 2.44
CA SER A 230 -21.12 -17.51 1.34
C SER A 230 -21.80 -17.51 -0.03
N SER A 231 -23.02 -18.05 -0.15
CA SER A 231 -23.75 -18.13 -1.41
C SER A 231 -24.05 -16.76 -2.02
N GLU A 232 -24.48 -15.79 -1.21
CA GLU A 232 -24.77 -14.42 -1.65
C GLU A 232 -23.51 -13.75 -2.24
N HIS A 233 -22.36 -13.90 -1.56
CA HIS A 233 -21.08 -13.41 -2.08
C HIS A 233 -20.63 -14.14 -3.35
N ILE A 234 -20.81 -15.46 -3.43
CA ILE A 234 -20.44 -16.26 -4.62
C ILE A 234 -21.29 -15.86 -5.84
N GLU A 235 -22.61 -15.72 -5.69
CA GLU A 235 -23.51 -15.29 -6.75
C GLU A 235 -23.16 -13.87 -7.24
N LEU A 236 -22.95 -12.95 -6.29
CA LEU A 236 -22.54 -11.56 -6.56
C LEU A 236 -21.21 -11.47 -7.31
N TRP A 237 -20.20 -12.26 -6.92
CA TRP A 237 -18.91 -12.30 -7.61
C TRP A 237 -18.99 -12.99 -8.96
N THR A 238 -19.76 -14.07 -9.09
CA THR A 238 -19.97 -14.78 -10.37
C THR A 238 -20.57 -13.84 -11.41
N SER A 239 -21.61 -13.08 -11.03
CA SER A 239 -22.23 -12.05 -11.88
C SER A 239 -21.22 -10.98 -12.33
N ARG A 240 -20.49 -10.38 -11.38
CA ARG A 240 -19.45 -9.37 -11.67
C ARG A 240 -18.35 -9.90 -12.62
N LEU A 241 -17.89 -11.14 -12.44
CA LEU A 241 -16.87 -11.74 -13.31
C LEU A 241 -17.40 -11.98 -14.74
N ALA A 242 -18.67 -12.38 -14.88
CA ALA A 242 -19.32 -12.50 -16.18
C ALA A 242 -19.45 -11.15 -16.90
N ASP A 243 -19.89 -10.09 -16.18
CA ASP A 243 -19.97 -8.73 -16.70
C ASP A 243 -18.60 -8.19 -17.16
N ILE A 244 -17.56 -8.40 -16.34
CA ILE A 244 -16.18 -8.01 -16.65
C ILE A 244 -15.68 -8.72 -17.91
N ARG A 245 -15.90 -10.04 -18.03
CA ARG A 245 -15.50 -10.83 -19.20
C ARG A 245 -16.25 -10.39 -20.46
N SER A 246 -17.57 -10.22 -20.37
CA SER A 246 -18.43 -9.78 -21.48
C SER A 246 -18.01 -8.40 -22.00
N THR A 247 -17.74 -7.46 -21.07
CA THR A 247 -17.23 -6.13 -21.39
C THR A 247 -15.88 -6.19 -22.09
N TYR A 248 -14.92 -6.97 -21.54
CA TYR A 248 -13.58 -7.11 -22.11
C TYR A 248 -13.57 -7.77 -23.50
N GLN A 249 -14.40 -8.80 -23.71
CA GLN A 249 -14.60 -9.43 -25.03
C GLN A 249 -15.24 -8.46 -26.03
N THR A 250 -16.09 -7.54 -25.58
CA THR A 250 -16.71 -6.53 -26.45
C THR A 250 -15.71 -5.45 -26.85
N GLU A 251 -14.92 -4.94 -25.90
CA GLU A 251 -13.85 -3.96 -26.16
C GLU A 251 -12.78 -4.51 -27.11
N THR A 252 -12.30 -5.74 -26.88
CA THR A 252 -11.29 -6.37 -27.74
C THR A 252 -11.79 -6.64 -29.17
N LYS A 253 -13.05 -7.03 -29.35
CA LYS A 253 -13.68 -7.14 -30.69
C LYS A 253 -13.81 -5.77 -31.39
N GLN A 254 -14.14 -4.71 -30.66
CA GLN A 254 -14.20 -3.35 -31.22
C GLN A 254 -12.81 -2.85 -31.66
N LEU A 255 -11.78 -3.11 -30.86
CA LEU A 255 -10.38 -2.79 -31.20
C LEU A 255 -9.90 -3.55 -32.44
N ALA A 256 -10.17 -4.86 -32.52
CA ALA A 256 -9.82 -5.67 -33.70
C ALA A 256 -10.50 -5.14 -34.98
N ASN A 257 -11.82 -4.87 -34.93
CA ASN A 257 -12.55 -4.37 -36.09
C ASN A 257 -12.10 -2.95 -36.50
N SER A 258 -11.75 -2.09 -35.55
CA SER A 258 -11.28 -0.72 -35.82
C SER A 258 -9.85 -0.66 -36.36
N SER A 259 -9.09 -1.76 -36.33
CA SER A 259 -7.72 -1.82 -36.85
C SER A 259 -7.64 -2.18 -38.34
N CYS A 260 -8.76 -2.52 -38.99
CA CYS A 260 -8.79 -3.11 -40.33
C CYS A 260 -9.21 -2.14 -41.45
N THR A 261 -9.28 -0.83 -41.18
CA THR A 261 -9.76 0.19 -42.14
C THR A 261 -8.69 1.21 -42.53
N LEU A 262 -7.48 0.74 -42.89
CA LEU A 262 -6.42 1.51 -43.56
C LEU A 262 -5.61 0.63 -44.54
N ASP A 263 -6.22 0.17 -45.61
CA ASP A 263 -5.96 0.73 -46.95
C ASP A 263 -6.86 0.07 -48.01
N GLY A 264 -7.18 0.81 -49.07
CA GLY A 264 -8.02 0.33 -50.17
C GLY A 264 -7.24 0.20 -51.47
N SER A 265 -7.25 -0.98 -52.08
CA SER A 265 -6.86 -1.15 -53.49
C SER A 265 -7.64 -2.30 -54.14
N ASP A 266 -8.34 -2.00 -55.23
CA ASP A 266 -9.04 -2.99 -56.05
C ASP A 266 -8.04 -3.92 -56.75
N VAL A 267 -8.18 -5.25 -56.57
CA VAL A 267 -7.83 -6.22 -57.60
C VAL A 267 -8.94 -7.27 -57.73
N SER A 268 -9.31 -7.52 -58.99
CA SER A 268 -10.38 -8.38 -59.45
C SER A 268 -10.36 -9.83 -58.93
N SER A 269 -11.56 -10.41 -58.90
CA SER A 269 -11.89 -11.83 -58.70
C SER A 269 -10.93 -12.85 -59.31
N THR A 270 -10.68 -13.94 -58.59
CA THR A 270 -10.56 -15.30 -59.18
C THR A 270 -11.10 -16.34 -58.20
N THR A 271 -11.93 -17.27 -58.70
CA THR A 271 -12.51 -18.36 -57.92
C THR A 271 -11.53 -19.52 -57.78
N SER A 272 -11.37 -20.06 -56.56
CA SER A 272 -10.83 -21.41 -56.31
C SER A 272 -11.59 -22.06 -55.15
N GLN A 273 -11.84 -23.37 -55.23
CA GLN A 273 -12.55 -24.14 -54.20
C GLN A 273 -11.59 -24.64 -53.11
N PRO A 274 -12.08 -25.00 -51.91
CA PRO A 274 -11.27 -25.65 -50.89
C PRO A 274 -10.97 -27.11 -51.29
N GLU A 275 -9.69 -27.49 -51.32
CA GLU A 275 -9.31 -28.90 -51.46
C GLU A 275 -9.41 -29.63 -50.11
N THR A 276 -10.19 -30.72 -50.10
CA THR A 276 -10.36 -31.59 -48.94
C THR A 276 -9.14 -32.50 -48.77
N VAL A 277 -8.30 -32.23 -47.76
CA VAL A 277 -7.24 -33.17 -47.38
C VAL A 277 -7.80 -34.25 -46.45
N GLU A 278 -8.29 -35.33 -47.05
CA GLU A 278 -8.49 -36.58 -46.31
C GLU A 278 -7.14 -37.16 -45.86
N ASN A 279 -7.10 -37.74 -44.65
CA ASN A 279 -5.99 -38.58 -44.22
C ASN A 279 -6.55 -39.93 -43.74
N PRO A 280 -6.12 -41.07 -44.33
CA PRO A 280 -6.78 -42.36 -44.15
C PRO A 280 -6.39 -43.06 -42.84
N MET A 281 -7.20 -44.05 -42.46
CA MET A 281 -7.09 -44.76 -41.19
C MET A 281 -6.52 -46.19 -41.35
N LEU A 282 -5.82 -46.65 -40.31
CA LEU A 282 -5.72 -48.05 -39.82
C LEU A 282 -4.68 -49.06 -40.39
N LYS A 283 -4.17 -49.89 -39.44
CA LYS A 283 -3.57 -51.25 -39.54
C LYS A 283 -2.15 -51.38 -40.11
N ASN A 284 -1.26 -52.25 -39.62
CA ASN A 284 -1.27 -53.29 -38.56
C ASN A 284 0.06 -53.19 -37.74
N SER A 285 0.11 -53.33 -36.41
CA SER A 285 0.00 -54.55 -35.57
C SER A 285 1.22 -55.50 -35.58
N THR A 286 1.94 -55.57 -34.45
CA THR A 286 2.75 -56.73 -34.00
C THR A 286 2.65 -56.83 -32.47
N GLU A 287 2.59 -58.05 -31.91
CA GLU A 287 2.41 -58.32 -30.47
C GLU A 287 3.73 -58.69 -29.76
N HIS A 288 3.81 -58.33 -28.47
CA HIS A 288 4.44 -59.00 -27.29
C HIS A 288 4.91 -57.90 -26.31
N ASP A 289 4.54 -57.85 -25.02
CA ASP A 289 4.39 -58.95 -24.05
C ASP A 289 3.35 -58.63 -22.94
N LEU A 290 3.01 -59.62 -22.11
CA LEU A 290 2.21 -59.44 -20.90
C LEU A 290 3.08 -59.10 -19.69
N GLU A 291 2.68 -58.11 -18.88
CA GLU A 291 2.37 -58.38 -17.47
C GLU A 291 1.67 -57.21 -16.72
N LYS A 292 1.05 -57.55 -15.58
CA LYS A 292 0.64 -56.65 -14.48
C LYS A 292 -0.27 -55.47 -14.83
N ARG A 293 -1.51 -55.81 -15.18
CA ARG A 293 -2.71 -54.96 -15.07
C ARG A 293 -2.90 -54.47 -13.62
N VAL A 294 -2.43 -53.27 -13.30
CA VAL A 294 -2.84 -52.54 -12.09
C VAL A 294 -4.14 -51.80 -12.39
N ASP A 295 -5.13 -51.95 -11.49
CA ASP A 295 -6.49 -51.48 -11.73
C ASP A 295 -6.52 -49.95 -11.79
N SER A 296 -6.66 -49.41 -12.99
CA SER A 296 -6.55 -47.98 -13.28
C SER A 296 -7.93 -47.33 -13.23
N THR A 297 -8.55 -47.38 -12.04
CA THR A 297 -9.72 -46.56 -11.73
C THR A 297 -9.39 -45.10 -12.03
N PRO A 298 -10.24 -44.36 -12.77
CA PRO A 298 -10.03 -42.92 -12.94
C PRO A 298 -9.95 -42.26 -11.56
N ILE A 299 -8.85 -41.57 -11.28
CA ILE A 299 -8.76 -40.70 -10.10
C ILE A 299 -9.64 -39.50 -10.40
N ASP A 300 -10.90 -39.60 -9.99
CA ASP A 300 -11.81 -38.47 -9.89
C ASP A 300 -11.17 -37.46 -8.93
N LEU A 301 -10.65 -36.36 -9.50
CA LEU A 301 -9.96 -35.29 -8.75
C LEU A 301 -11.00 -34.41 -8.06
N ALA A 302 -11.73 -35.02 -7.13
CA ALA A 302 -12.63 -34.35 -6.21
C ALA A 302 -11.86 -33.24 -5.49
N LEU A 303 -12.13 -31.99 -5.89
CA LEU A 303 -11.47 -30.82 -5.33
C LEU A 303 -11.72 -30.79 -3.81
N PRO A 304 -10.70 -30.45 -2.99
CA PRO A 304 -10.82 -30.49 -1.54
C PRO A 304 -11.93 -29.54 -1.04
N PRO A 305 -12.46 -29.72 0.17
CA PRO A 305 -13.38 -28.74 0.73
C PRO A 305 -12.65 -27.38 0.92
N PRO A 306 -13.36 -26.23 0.90
CA PRO A 306 -12.75 -24.90 0.83
C PRO A 306 -11.79 -24.54 1.97
N ASP A 307 -11.91 -25.20 3.12
CA ASP A 307 -10.99 -25.11 4.27
C ASP A 307 -9.62 -25.72 3.99
N ARG A 308 -9.53 -26.69 3.07
CA ARG A 308 -8.32 -27.49 2.78
C ARG A 308 -7.68 -27.19 1.43
N TYR A 309 -8.21 -26.24 0.66
CA TYR A 309 -7.65 -25.89 -0.65
C TYR A 309 -6.20 -25.36 -0.53
N TRP A 310 -5.96 -24.50 0.46
CA TRP A 310 -4.62 -24.08 0.83
C TRP A 310 -4.16 -24.88 2.04
N LEU A 311 -2.99 -25.53 1.92
CA LEU A 311 -2.38 -26.24 3.05
C LEU A 311 -2.10 -25.28 4.22
N GLU A 312 -2.39 -25.72 5.43
CA GLU A 312 -2.00 -25.03 6.67
C GLU A 312 -0.48 -25.03 6.79
N ALA A 313 0.12 -23.84 6.68
CA ALA A 313 1.57 -23.66 6.72
C ALA A 313 1.91 -22.22 7.08
N PHE A 314 2.86 -22.03 7.99
CA PHE A 314 3.35 -20.71 8.33
C PHE A 314 4.09 -20.07 7.15
N ASP A 315 3.97 -18.75 7.05
CA ASP A 315 4.56 -17.93 6.01
C ASP A 315 6.07 -17.73 6.24
N GLU A 316 6.85 -18.67 5.72
CA GLU A 316 8.32 -18.61 5.74
C GLU A 316 8.90 -17.68 4.65
N SER A 317 8.06 -17.01 3.85
CA SER A 317 8.55 -16.14 2.77
C SER A 317 9.36 -14.95 3.30
N THR A 318 10.26 -14.41 2.48
CA THR A 318 11.06 -13.25 2.85
C THR A 318 10.18 -12.01 3.03
N PHE A 319 10.49 -11.18 4.03
CA PHE A 319 9.73 -9.97 4.34
C PHE A 319 9.60 -9.02 3.14
N LYS A 320 8.37 -8.58 2.86
CA LYS A 320 8.08 -7.47 1.95
C LYS A 320 8.50 -6.15 2.62
N ILE A 321 9.77 -5.79 2.46
CA ILE A 321 10.36 -4.61 3.09
C ILE A 321 9.94 -3.35 2.32
N ILE A 322 9.05 -2.55 2.92
CA ILE A 322 8.63 -1.24 2.37
C ILE A 322 9.82 -0.28 2.40
N LYS A 323 10.65 -0.35 3.45
CA LYS A 323 11.74 0.58 3.68
C LYS A 323 12.75 0.05 4.70
N ARG A 324 14.03 0.02 4.33
CA ARG A 324 15.17 0.02 5.26
C ARG A 324 15.57 1.47 5.59
N ARG A 325 16.48 1.66 6.54
CA ARG A 325 17.23 2.92 6.62
C ARG A 325 18.57 2.73 5.94
N ASP A 326 18.60 3.09 4.66
CA ASP A 326 19.81 3.08 3.85
C ASP A 326 20.69 4.25 4.27
N SER A 327 21.48 4.04 5.32
CA SER A 327 22.67 4.83 5.66
C SER A 327 23.48 4.08 6.72
N PRO A 328 24.79 3.85 6.53
CA PRO A 328 25.68 3.79 7.68
C PRO A 328 25.54 5.14 8.40
N GLN A 329 25.05 5.13 9.63
CA GLN A 329 24.96 6.29 10.49
C GLN A 329 25.77 6.00 11.74
N ASP A 330 26.48 7.03 12.19
CA ASP A 330 26.93 7.17 13.56
C ASP A 330 25.77 6.83 14.53
N PRO A 331 25.97 5.94 15.53
CA PRO A 331 24.97 5.68 16.58
C PRO A 331 24.45 6.96 17.25
N LYS A 332 25.26 8.04 17.30
CA LYS A 332 24.88 9.37 17.82
C LYS A 332 23.68 9.99 17.07
N SER A 333 23.40 9.55 15.85
CA SER A 333 22.18 9.93 15.10
C SER A 333 20.87 9.57 15.82
N SER A 334 20.89 8.56 16.69
CA SER A 334 19.74 8.16 17.52
C SER A 334 19.48 9.09 18.72
N TYR A 335 20.50 9.82 19.19
CA TYR A 335 20.53 10.46 20.51
C TYR A 335 19.41 11.49 20.70
N THR A 336 19.00 12.19 19.64
CA THR A 336 17.87 13.14 19.71
C THR A 336 16.54 12.44 20.01
N GLU A 337 16.29 11.27 19.41
CA GLU A 337 15.08 10.48 19.68
C GLU A 337 15.19 9.76 21.04
N ILE A 338 16.38 9.31 21.46
CA ILE A 338 16.63 8.80 22.82
C ILE A 338 16.29 9.86 23.87
N LYS A 339 16.90 11.06 23.79
CA LYS A 339 16.63 12.17 24.74
C LYS A 339 15.14 12.55 24.76
N ALA A 340 14.50 12.60 23.59
CA ALA A 340 13.07 12.87 23.49
C ALA A 340 12.20 11.78 24.13
N ASN A 341 12.59 10.50 24.05
CA ASN A 341 11.87 9.40 24.69
C ASN A 341 12.19 9.25 26.19
N ALA A 342 13.35 9.69 26.67
CA ALA A 342 13.70 9.72 28.09
C ALA A 342 13.06 10.90 28.83
N VAL A 343 13.15 12.12 28.29
CA VAL A 343 12.61 13.34 28.94
C VAL A 343 11.07 13.40 28.91
N ARG A 344 10.41 12.69 27.99
CA ARG A 344 8.94 12.65 27.92
C ARG A 344 8.35 12.11 29.25
N PRO A 345 7.36 12.78 29.88
CA PRO A 345 6.73 12.27 31.10
C PRO A 345 6.16 10.86 30.92
N LEU A 346 6.14 10.05 31.98
CA LEU A 346 5.45 8.76 31.98
C LEU A 346 3.94 8.99 32.04
N LYS A 347 3.18 8.26 31.22
CA LYS A 347 1.71 8.34 31.17
C LYS A 347 1.07 7.05 31.67
N GLU A 348 0.52 7.10 32.89
CA GLU A 348 -0.23 5.99 33.50
C GLU A 348 -1.32 5.44 32.58
N LYS A 349 -2.16 6.30 32.00
CA LYS A 349 -3.23 5.93 31.05
C LYS A 349 -2.72 5.27 29.76
N LEU A 350 -1.42 5.33 29.46
CA LEU A 350 -0.79 4.59 28.36
C LEU A 350 -0.10 3.29 28.81
N GLY A 351 -0.09 3.00 30.11
CA GLY A 351 0.61 1.87 30.70
C GLY A 351 2.11 2.12 30.95
N ASP A 352 2.62 3.35 30.84
CA ASP A 352 4.04 3.63 31.08
C ASP A 352 4.49 3.30 32.53
N LEU A 353 3.57 3.28 33.50
CA LEU A 353 3.86 2.88 34.90
C LEU A 353 3.74 1.37 35.14
N LYS A 354 3.27 0.58 34.17
CA LYS A 354 3.09 -0.86 34.36
C LYS A 354 4.43 -1.58 34.28
N LYS A 355 4.65 -2.50 35.23
CA LYS A 355 5.69 -3.54 35.10
C LYS A 355 5.31 -4.52 33.99
N GLY A 356 6.30 -5.18 33.42
CA GLY A 356 6.09 -6.15 32.34
C GLY A 356 7.39 -6.78 31.86
N PHE A 357 7.30 -7.52 30.76
CA PHE A 357 8.41 -8.19 30.11
C PHE A 357 8.79 -7.44 28.84
N ILE A 358 10.10 -7.39 28.53
CA ILE A 358 10.62 -7.15 27.18
C ILE A 358 10.97 -8.51 26.58
N TYR A 359 10.62 -8.72 25.31
CA TYR A 359 10.94 -9.94 24.59
C TYR A 359 11.55 -9.63 23.22
N LEU A 360 12.42 -10.55 22.77
CA LEU A 360 13.02 -10.58 21.45
C LEU A 360 12.60 -11.86 20.74
N TYR A 361 12.14 -11.76 19.49
CA TYR A 361 11.88 -12.93 18.66
C TYR A 361 12.27 -12.72 17.20
N THR A 362 12.45 -13.82 16.48
CA THR A 362 12.56 -13.85 15.01
C THR A 362 11.51 -14.81 14.43
N VAL A 363 11.42 -14.91 13.10
CA VAL A 363 10.53 -15.86 12.41
C VAL A 363 11.30 -16.57 11.29
N LYS A 364 10.90 -17.80 10.97
CA LYS A 364 11.60 -18.65 10.00
C LYS A 364 11.71 -18.01 8.61
N GLY A 365 12.83 -18.23 7.94
CA GLY A 365 13.19 -17.63 6.64
C GLY A 365 13.57 -16.14 6.71
N ASN A 366 13.59 -15.55 7.91
CA ASN A 366 13.83 -14.13 8.17
C ASN A 366 14.75 -13.92 9.39
N GLU A 367 15.63 -14.89 9.67
CA GLU A 367 16.45 -15.00 10.88
C GLU A 367 17.39 -13.80 11.11
N ARG A 368 17.73 -13.06 10.06
CA ARG A 368 18.52 -11.82 10.11
C ARG A 368 17.75 -10.59 10.64
N PHE A 369 16.46 -10.76 10.89
CA PHE A 369 15.59 -9.75 11.47
C PHE A 369 15.13 -10.19 12.85
N VAL A 370 15.25 -9.30 13.83
CA VAL A 370 14.74 -9.51 15.19
C VAL A 370 13.69 -8.46 15.51
N LYS A 371 12.70 -8.82 16.34
CA LYS A 371 11.64 -7.94 16.79
C LYS A 371 11.65 -7.78 18.30
N ILE A 372 11.73 -6.52 18.74
CA ILE A 372 11.69 -6.11 20.14
C ILE A 372 10.27 -5.67 20.47
N GLY A 373 9.66 -6.26 21.50
CA GLY A 373 8.34 -5.87 22.00
C GLY A 373 8.24 -5.87 23.52
N TYR A 374 7.25 -5.16 24.07
CA TYR A 374 6.84 -5.31 25.48
C TYR A 374 5.47 -6.00 25.66
N THR A 375 5.23 -6.53 26.86
CA THR A 375 3.92 -7.05 27.30
C THR A 375 3.77 -6.93 28.82
N THR A 376 2.55 -6.73 29.32
CA THR A 376 2.20 -6.81 30.75
C THR A 376 1.48 -8.12 31.11
N ARG A 377 1.64 -9.13 30.26
CA ARG A 377 1.20 -10.53 30.39
C ARG A 377 2.39 -11.43 30.03
N ASN A 378 2.26 -12.74 30.21
CA ASN A 378 3.26 -13.71 29.74
C ASN A 378 3.61 -13.51 28.24
N PRO A 379 4.91 -13.52 27.84
CA PRO A 379 5.32 -13.35 26.45
C PRO A 379 4.92 -14.48 25.50
N ALA A 380 4.83 -15.74 25.93
CA ALA A 380 4.34 -16.83 25.08
C ALA A 380 2.90 -16.59 24.62
N THR A 381 2.01 -16.08 25.49
CA THR A 381 0.66 -15.63 25.09
C THR A 381 0.71 -14.54 24.02
N ARG A 382 1.72 -13.66 24.07
CA ARG A 382 1.90 -12.60 23.07
C ARG A 382 2.52 -13.12 21.77
N HIS A 383 3.36 -14.15 21.83
CA HIS A 383 3.84 -14.87 20.66
C HIS A 383 2.71 -15.59 19.94
N GLU A 384 1.83 -16.33 20.63
CA GLU A 384 0.69 -16.99 20.00
C GLU A 384 -0.28 -15.99 19.32
N GLU A 385 -0.53 -14.83 19.92
CA GLU A 385 -1.27 -13.74 19.25
C GLU A 385 -0.60 -13.25 17.95
N TRP A 386 0.73 -13.15 17.93
CA TRP A 386 1.46 -12.77 16.72
C TRP A 386 1.53 -13.91 15.70
N LYS A 387 1.63 -15.17 16.14
CA LYS A 387 1.62 -16.39 15.32
C LYS A 387 0.32 -16.48 14.54
N LEU A 388 -0.82 -16.40 15.24
CA LEU A 388 -2.16 -16.37 14.65
C LEU A 388 -2.36 -15.13 13.78
N SER A 389 -1.99 -13.93 14.24
CA SER A 389 -2.28 -12.70 13.48
C SER A 389 -1.42 -12.56 12.21
N CYS A 390 -0.15 -12.99 12.22
CA CYS A 390 0.77 -12.80 11.11
C CYS A 390 0.92 -14.04 10.22
N ASN A 391 0.41 -15.19 10.65
CA ASN A 391 0.71 -16.53 10.13
C ASN A 391 2.22 -16.87 10.11
N ARG A 392 2.97 -16.48 11.14
CA ARG A 392 4.42 -16.67 11.18
C ARG A 392 4.86 -17.16 12.54
N GLU A 393 5.51 -18.32 12.58
CA GLU A 393 5.94 -18.95 13.83
C GLU A 393 7.04 -18.12 14.55
N PRO A 394 6.77 -17.58 15.75
CA PRO A 394 7.74 -16.80 16.51
C PRO A 394 8.76 -17.73 17.18
N LYS A 395 10.00 -17.68 16.72
CA LYS A 395 11.14 -18.23 17.46
C LYS A 395 11.56 -17.21 18.52
N SER A 396 11.20 -17.47 19.78
CA SER A 396 11.69 -16.67 20.92
C SER A 396 13.22 -16.71 20.98
N LEU A 397 13.84 -15.57 21.25
CA LEU A 397 15.30 -15.40 21.36
C LEU A 397 15.72 -14.90 22.75
N TYR A 398 14.89 -14.05 23.38
CA TYR A 398 15.13 -13.52 24.72
C TYR A 398 13.83 -13.10 25.39
N GLU A 399 13.76 -13.27 26.71
CA GLU A 399 12.71 -12.78 27.60
C GLU A 399 13.38 -12.17 28.84
N SER A 400 12.98 -10.95 29.22
CA SER A 400 13.51 -10.28 30.41
C SER A 400 12.86 -10.80 31.69
N SER A 401 13.44 -10.45 32.84
CA SER A 401 12.70 -10.38 34.11
C SER A 401 11.51 -9.40 34.03
N ILE A 402 10.66 -9.37 35.06
CA ILE A 402 9.60 -8.36 35.17
C ILE A 402 10.22 -7.00 35.51
N VAL A 403 10.43 -6.17 34.50
CA VAL A 403 11.05 -4.85 34.58
C VAL A 403 10.03 -3.74 34.88
N PRO A 404 10.42 -2.67 35.58
CA PRO A 404 9.59 -1.47 35.70
C PRO A 404 9.43 -0.78 34.35
N ASN A 405 8.30 -0.08 34.16
CA ASN A 405 8.05 0.80 33.02
C ASN A 405 8.32 0.15 31.63
N ALA A 406 7.95 -1.12 31.43
CA ALA A 406 8.34 -1.91 30.25
C ALA A 406 8.06 -1.23 28.90
N ARG A 407 6.92 -0.54 28.77
CA ARG A 407 6.56 0.28 27.58
C ARG A 407 7.61 1.35 27.25
N ARG A 408 8.26 1.92 28.28
CA ARG A 408 9.29 2.95 28.12
C ARG A 408 10.63 2.35 27.70
N ILE A 409 10.98 1.17 28.21
CA ILE A 409 12.18 0.42 27.80
C ILE A 409 12.07 0.07 26.31
N GLU A 410 10.95 -0.51 25.84
CA GLU A 410 10.72 -0.75 24.40
C GLU A 410 10.94 0.52 23.57
N ALA A 411 10.35 1.64 23.98
CA ALA A 411 10.46 2.91 23.27
C ALA A 411 11.91 3.47 23.21
N LEU A 412 12.77 3.14 24.18
CA LEU A 412 14.17 3.54 24.20
C LEU A 412 15.04 2.61 23.34
N CYS A 413 14.85 1.28 23.42
CA CYS A 413 15.47 0.33 22.49
C CYS A 413 15.10 0.64 21.03
N HIS A 414 13.83 0.97 20.78
CA HIS A 414 13.31 1.38 19.46
C HIS A 414 13.84 2.74 18.98
N ALA A 415 14.34 3.59 19.88
CA ALA A 415 14.94 4.89 19.55
C ALA A 415 16.45 4.76 19.27
N GLU A 416 17.16 3.94 20.05
CA GLU A 416 18.58 3.63 19.82
C GLU A 416 18.77 2.85 18.53
N LEU A 417 18.06 1.73 18.36
CA LEU A 417 18.13 0.86 17.19
C LEU A 417 17.37 1.42 15.97
N ASP A 418 16.96 2.69 16.02
CA ASP A 418 16.20 3.35 14.97
C ASP A 418 17.02 3.47 13.65
N TYR A 419 18.34 3.24 13.67
CA TYR A 419 19.21 3.17 12.48
C TYR A 419 19.12 1.85 11.70
N CYS A 420 19.02 0.69 12.36
CA CYS A 420 18.86 -0.63 11.70
C CYS A 420 17.38 -1.05 11.53
N ARG A 421 16.47 -0.17 11.96
CA ARG A 421 15.02 -0.37 11.97
C ARG A 421 14.41 -0.50 10.57
N THR A 422 13.75 -1.63 10.34
CA THR A 422 13.16 -2.02 9.05
C THR A 422 11.62 -1.99 9.12
N ARG A 423 10.99 -1.54 8.02
CA ARG A 423 9.53 -1.52 7.85
C ARG A 423 9.09 -2.67 6.97
N VAL A 424 8.31 -3.58 7.55
CA VAL A 424 7.85 -4.82 6.91
C VAL A 424 6.35 -4.75 6.68
N TYR A 425 5.89 -4.92 5.43
CA TYR A 425 4.50 -5.22 5.15
C TYR A 425 4.23 -6.71 5.42
N CYS A 426 3.32 -7.02 6.33
CA CYS A 426 2.89 -8.38 6.60
C CYS A 426 1.59 -8.67 5.84
N THR A 427 1.60 -9.72 5.03
CA THR A 427 0.43 -10.23 4.28
C THR A 427 -0.59 -10.93 5.18
N GLY A 428 -0.19 -11.45 6.35
CA GLY A 428 -1.10 -12.10 7.29
C GLY A 428 -1.96 -11.12 8.08
N CYS A 429 -1.40 -10.01 8.57
CA CYS A 429 -2.14 -9.02 9.36
C CYS A 429 -2.42 -7.70 8.61
N SER A 430 -2.14 -7.63 7.31
CA SER A 430 -2.39 -6.47 6.41
C SER A 430 -1.90 -5.12 6.96
N ILE A 431 -0.75 -5.11 7.65
CA ILE A 431 -0.15 -3.89 8.21
C ILE A 431 1.36 -3.83 8.00
N GLN A 432 1.88 -2.60 8.02
CA GLN A 432 3.29 -2.31 8.18
C GLN A 432 3.69 -2.46 9.66
N HIS A 433 4.46 -3.50 10.00
CA HIS A 433 5.19 -3.56 11.26
C HIS A 433 6.34 -2.55 11.26
N ILE A 434 6.59 -1.94 12.43
CA ILE A 434 7.71 -1.02 12.66
C ILE A 434 8.64 -1.50 13.77
N GLU A 435 8.47 -2.72 14.27
CA GLU A 435 9.20 -3.24 15.44
C GLU A 435 10.33 -4.21 15.05
N TRP A 436 10.66 -4.31 13.75
CA TRP A 436 11.72 -5.16 13.21
C TRP A 436 13.03 -4.40 13.02
N PHE A 437 14.15 -5.07 13.30
CA PHE A 437 15.51 -4.55 13.23
C PHE A 437 16.42 -5.54 12.50
N GLU A 438 17.29 -5.05 11.60
CA GLU A 438 18.23 -5.86 10.83
C GLU A 438 19.60 -5.87 11.55
N MET A 439 19.79 -6.85 12.44
CA MET A 439 20.92 -6.93 13.40
C MET A 439 21.02 -8.33 14.03
N THR A 440 22.09 -8.60 14.79
CA THR A 440 22.21 -9.88 15.52
C THR A 440 21.26 -9.93 16.73
N PRO A 441 20.91 -11.14 17.23
CA PRO A 441 20.18 -11.28 18.49
C PRO A 441 20.95 -10.70 19.67
N ASP A 442 22.27 -10.92 19.74
CA ASP A 442 23.09 -10.56 20.91
C ASP A 442 23.22 -9.04 21.06
N ASP A 443 23.42 -8.30 19.95
CA ASP A 443 23.38 -6.83 19.94
C ASP A 443 22.04 -6.29 20.48
N ALA A 444 20.93 -6.93 20.09
CA ALA A 444 19.59 -6.51 20.49
C ALA A 444 19.32 -6.82 21.98
N ILE A 445 19.82 -7.96 22.46
CA ILE A 445 19.77 -8.35 23.88
C ILE A 445 20.56 -7.34 24.73
N SER A 446 21.77 -6.96 24.32
CA SER A 446 22.60 -5.97 25.04
C SER A 446 21.89 -4.61 25.16
N VAL A 447 21.23 -4.13 24.10
CA VAL A 447 20.42 -2.90 24.17
C VAL A 447 19.22 -3.05 25.11
N ILE A 448 18.49 -4.18 25.07
CA ILE A 448 17.39 -4.45 26.01
C ILE A 448 17.87 -4.47 27.46
N GLN A 449 19.00 -5.14 27.74
CA GLN A 449 19.56 -5.24 29.09
C GLN A 449 20.02 -3.87 29.60
N LYS A 450 20.73 -3.08 28.79
CA LYS A 450 21.18 -1.72 29.12
C LYS A 450 20.02 -0.80 29.54
N TRP A 451 18.96 -0.75 28.74
CA TRP A 451 17.79 0.08 29.07
C TRP A 451 16.96 -0.47 30.23
N SER A 452 16.98 -1.79 30.46
CA SER A 452 16.36 -2.42 31.64
C SER A 452 17.12 -2.05 32.93
N LYS A 453 18.44 -2.26 32.98
CA LYS A 453 19.31 -1.88 34.11
C LYS A 453 19.21 -0.38 34.43
N TRP A 454 19.11 0.50 33.41
CA TRP A 454 18.85 1.93 33.65
C TRP A 454 17.47 2.19 34.27
N MET A 455 16.41 1.54 33.79
CA MET A 455 15.05 1.71 34.34
C MET A 455 14.93 1.22 35.79
N GLU A 456 15.66 0.17 36.15
CA GLU A 456 15.75 -0.37 37.52
C GLU A 456 16.38 0.62 38.52
N SER A 457 17.17 1.59 38.06
CA SER A 457 17.64 2.73 38.89
C SER A 457 16.52 3.71 39.29
N ASN A 458 15.29 3.48 38.80
CA ASN A 458 14.12 4.35 38.96
C ASN A 458 14.43 5.80 38.53
N PRO A 459 14.76 6.05 37.24
CA PRO A 459 15.20 7.37 36.76
C PRO A 459 14.08 8.43 36.70
N TYR A 460 12.83 8.03 36.95
CA TYR A 460 11.67 8.92 37.03
C TYR A 460 11.23 9.11 38.49
N ALA A 461 10.64 10.26 38.79
CA ALA A 461 10.02 10.58 40.07
C ALA A 461 8.62 11.16 39.87
N GLU A 462 7.79 11.03 40.89
CA GLU A 462 6.50 11.72 40.93
C GLU A 462 6.75 13.23 41.14
N THR A 463 6.10 14.07 40.33
CA THR A 463 6.06 15.52 40.51
C THR A 463 4.61 15.97 40.60
N SER A 464 4.36 16.95 41.46
CA SER A 464 3.00 17.44 41.79
C SER A 464 2.82 18.89 41.35
N PRO A 465 2.79 19.19 40.02
CA PRO A 465 2.40 20.51 39.54
C PRO A 465 0.91 20.75 39.81
N GLU A 466 0.51 22.02 39.80
CA GLU A 466 -0.86 22.51 40.02
C GLU A 466 -1.93 21.88 39.08
N SER A 467 -1.50 21.25 38.00
CA SER A 467 -2.33 20.56 36.99
C SER A 467 -2.40 19.03 37.15
N GLY A 468 -1.91 18.49 38.28
CA GLY A 468 -2.04 17.08 38.67
C GLY A 468 -0.78 16.24 38.50
N VAL A 469 -0.79 15.06 39.12
CA VAL A 469 0.35 14.13 39.24
C VAL A 469 1.00 13.83 37.89
N LYS A 470 2.32 14.02 37.83
CA LYS A 470 3.11 13.88 36.62
C LYS A 470 4.44 13.19 36.92
N TRP A 471 4.61 11.98 36.40
CA TRP A 471 5.87 11.24 36.51
C TRP A 471 6.88 11.81 35.51
N ALA A 472 7.89 12.50 36.02
CA ALA A 472 8.92 13.20 35.23
C ALA A 472 10.29 12.54 35.43
N LEU A 473 11.20 12.75 34.47
CA LEU A 473 12.60 12.33 34.64
C LEU A 473 13.24 13.16 35.76
N LYS A 474 14.01 12.51 36.64
CA LYS A 474 14.72 13.16 37.75
C LYS A 474 15.72 14.22 37.26
N SER A 475 15.93 15.27 38.05
CA SER A 475 16.80 16.40 37.70
C SER A 475 18.26 15.97 37.46
N GLU A 476 18.74 15.00 38.22
CA GLU A 476 20.05 14.38 38.10
C GLU A 476 20.22 13.56 36.82
N GLU A 477 19.19 12.80 36.40
CA GLU A 477 19.19 12.09 35.11
C GLU A 477 19.02 13.06 33.92
N MET A 478 18.27 14.15 34.11
CA MET A 478 18.12 15.19 33.09
C MET A 478 19.44 15.91 32.81
N LYS A 479 20.23 16.21 33.86
CA LYS A 479 21.59 16.75 33.72
C LYS A 479 22.53 15.81 32.98
N LYS A 480 22.46 14.49 33.24
CA LYS A 480 23.25 13.51 32.47
C LYS A 480 22.90 13.55 30.99
N LEU A 481 21.60 13.61 30.65
CA LEU A 481 21.15 13.72 29.25
C LEU A 481 21.53 15.04 28.56
N ASP A 482 22.04 16.05 29.27
CA ASP A 482 22.58 17.27 28.62
C ASP A 482 23.95 17.04 27.97
N ASP A 483 24.73 16.09 28.48
CA ASP A 483 25.85 15.45 27.77
C ASP A 483 25.47 14.01 27.43
N ILE A 484 24.66 13.86 26.39
CA ILE A 484 24.12 12.55 25.97
C ILE A 484 25.20 11.59 25.44
N ASP A 485 26.31 12.12 24.93
CA ASP A 485 27.48 11.33 24.54
C ASP A 485 28.09 10.65 25.77
N THR A 486 28.48 11.44 26.78
CA THR A 486 28.98 10.90 28.05
C THR A 486 27.95 9.96 28.68
N PHE A 487 26.65 10.30 28.70
CA PHE A 487 25.60 9.43 29.27
C PHE A 487 25.49 8.06 28.57
N MET A 488 25.62 8.02 27.24
CA MET A 488 25.53 6.76 26.49
C MET A 488 26.79 5.89 26.65
N GLU A 489 27.96 6.51 26.78
CA GLU A 489 29.22 5.83 27.15
C GLU A 489 29.14 5.28 28.60
N ASP A 490 28.64 6.09 29.54
CA ASP A 490 28.40 5.69 30.93
C ASP A 490 27.41 4.51 31.02
N LEU A 491 26.33 4.53 30.22
CA LEU A 491 25.35 3.45 30.15
C LEU A 491 25.92 2.13 29.60
N ALA A 492 26.89 2.17 28.68
CA ALA A 492 27.59 0.96 28.25
C ALA A 492 28.52 0.46 29.36
N PHE A 493 29.45 1.32 29.81
CA PHE A 493 30.52 0.93 30.73
C PHE A 493 30.02 0.47 32.12
N ARG A 494 28.91 1.02 32.61
CA ARG A 494 28.27 0.59 33.87
C ARG A 494 27.69 -0.82 33.80
N PHE A 495 27.41 -1.33 32.60
CA PHE A 495 26.51 -2.47 32.40
C PHE A 495 27.05 -3.61 31.52
N ASP A 496 28.25 -3.46 30.94
CA ASP A 496 29.09 -4.56 30.42
C ASP A 496 29.84 -5.33 31.54
N LYS A 497 29.42 -5.13 32.79
CA LYS A 497 29.79 -5.86 34.01
C LYS A 497 28.53 -6.35 34.74
#